data_AF-A0A502WB13-F1
#
_entry.id   AF-A0A502WB13-F1
#
_cell.length_a   1.000
_cell.length_b   1.000
_cell.length_c   1.000
_cell.angle_alpha   90.00
_cell.angle_beta   90.00
_cell.angle_gamma   90.00
#
_symmetry.space_group_name_H-M   'P 1'
#
loop_
_entity.id
_entity.type
_entity.pdbx_description
1 polymer ?
#
loop_
_entity_poly.entity_id
_entity_poly.type
_entity_poly.pdbx_seq_one_letter_code
_entity_poly.pdbx_strand_id
1 'polypeptide(L)'
;MGTFFYVVLAFLIGVLVGWFLWGRLRGELDSLRGDLDRTRSERDRLRTDSDRLTGELDACGKTRADLERRLREASAAPAAGSSAAKPASQAPAALMSTPATAKSATTKPATAKPAAAKAVSAKPAAKPVATKTSAPAKSAMSKPATVKPATAKPATAKPASGKPDNLRRLIGIGPVNEKLLKAQGVTSFAQIASWTAADIKRIEDVMNFDGRIARERWIEQAKLLAAGNEKEFAKQFPTAGTSSNS
;
A
#
# COMPACT_ATOMS: atom_id res chain seq x y z
N MET A 1 38.55 -15.27 42.79
CA MET A 1 38.05 -13.96 42.29
C MET A 1 37.40 -14.09 40.92
N GLY A 2 38.10 -14.53 39.86
CA GLY A 2 37.56 -14.52 38.49
C GLY A 2 36.20 -15.21 38.28
N THR A 3 35.93 -16.35 38.93
CA THR A 3 34.66 -17.10 38.79
C THR A 3 33.42 -16.26 39.12
N PHE A 4 33.44 -15.49 40.20
CA PHE A 4 32.33 -14.61 40.59
C PHE A 4 32.07 -13.51 39.55
N PHE A 5 33.13 -12.93 38.99
CA PHE A 5 33.04 -11.93 37.93
C PHE A 5 32.35 -12.48 36.67
N TYR A 6 32.69 -13.71 36.24
CA TYR A 6 32.04 -14.33 35.08
C TYR A 6 30.55 -14.64 35.31
N VAL A 7 30.15 -15.04 36.53
CA VAL A 7 28.73 -15.25 36.87
C VAL A 7 27.94 -13.94 36.79
N VAL A 8 28.47 -12.84 37.35
CA VAL A 8 27.84 -11.51 37.28
C VAL A 8 27.79 -11.01 35.83
N LEU A 9 28.86 -11.19 35.05
CA LEU A 9 28.91 -10.81 33.64
C LEU A 9 27.87 -11.58 32.80
N ALA A 10 27.75 -12.90 33.00
CA ALA A 10 26.74 -13.73 32.33
C ALA A 10 25.30 -13.30 32.68
N PHE A 11 25.04 -12.94 33.94
CA PHE A 11 23.75 -12.42 34.37
C PHE A 11 23.41 -11.08 33.68
N LEU A 12 24.36 -10.13 33.64
CA LEU A 12 24.17 -8.83 32.96
C LEU A 12 23.95 -8.99 31.45
N ILE A 13 24.66 -9.92 30.80
CA ILE A 13 24.43 -10.27 29.39
C ILE A 13 23.02 -10.85 29.21
N GLY A 14 22.59 -11.76 30.09
CA GLY A 14 21.24 -12.32 30.07
C GLY A 14 20.15 -11.26 30.20
N VAL A 15 20.32 -10.29 31.10
CA VAL A 15 19.40 -9.15 31.26
C VAL A 15 19.40 -8.24 30.01
N LEU A 16 20.56 -7.93 29.43
CA LEU A 16 20.66 -7.12 28.20
C LEU A 16 20.02 -7.81 26.99
N VAL A 17 20.26 -9.11 26.82
CA VAL A 17 19.64 -9.92 25.75
C VAL A 17 18.13 -10.03 25.96
N GLY A 18 17.68 -10.29 27.19
CA GLY A 18 16.26 -10.31 27.54
C GLY A 18 15.56 -8.98 27.27
N TRP A 19 16.17 -7.86 27.67
CA TRP A 19 15.68 -6.51 27.40
C TRP A 19 15.60 -6.21 25.89
N PHE A 20 16.63 -6.58 25.11
CA PHE A 20 16.65 -6.37 23.67
C PHE A 20 15.58 -7.21 22.94
N LEU A 21 15.44 -8.50 23.29
CA LEU A 21 14.39 -9.36 22.74
C LEU A 21 13.00 -8.84 23.12
N TRP A 22 12.77 -8.48 24.39
CA TRP A 22 11.50 -7.93 24.86
C TRP A 22 11.14 -6.62 24.16
N GLY A 23 12.10 -5.71 24.01
CA GLY A 23 11.92 -4.46 23.27
C GLY A 23 11.54 -4.71 21.80
N ARG A 24 12.24 -5.64 21.13
CA ARG A 24 11.94 -6.00 19.73
C ARG A 24 10.55 -6.63 19.58
N LEU A 25 10.21 -7.60 20.44
CA LEU A 25 8.90 -8.26 20.44
C LEU A 25 7.78 -7.28 20.77
N ARG A 26 7.99 -6.33 21.69
CA ARG A 26 6.96 -5.35 22.05
C ARG A 26 6.70 -4.33 20.95
N GLY A 27 7.73 -3.92 20.19
CA GLY A 27 7.53 -3.12 18.98
C GLY A 27 6.79 -3.89 17.87
N GLU A 28 7.07 -5.18 17.70
CA GLU A 28 6.35 -6.04 16.74
C GLU A 28 4.89 -6.24 17.14
N LEU A 29 4.60 -6.43 18.44
CA LEU A 29 3.25 -6.49 19.00
C LEU A 29 2.46 -5.18 18.84
N ASP A 30 3.12 -4.02 18.99
CA ASP A 30 2.48 -2.71 18.82
C ASP A 30 2.12 -2.44 17.35
N SER A 31 2.99 -2.83 16.42
CA SER A 31 2.68 -2.83 14.98
C SER A 31 1.49 -3.75 14.65
N LEU A 32 1.49 -4.98 15.18
CA LEU A 32 0.38 -5.93 14.98
C LEU A 32 -0.95 -5.44 15.58
N ARG A 33 -0.91 -4.71 16.70
CA ARG A 33 -2.08 -4.03 17.30
C ARG A 33 -2.59 -2.94 16.35
N GLY A 34 -1.70 -2.09 15.84
CA GLY A 34 -2.04 -1.04 14.87
C GLY A 34 -2.67 -1.58 13.58
N ASP A 35 -2.11 -2.65 13.01
CA ASP A 35 -2.67 -3.30 11.83
C ASP A 35 -4.06 -3.92 12.11
N LEU A 36 -4.26 -4.55 13.27
CA LEU A 36 -5.57 -5.09 13.66
C LEU A 36 -6.65 -4.01 13.76
N ASP A 37 -6.35 -2.88 14.41
CA ASP A 37 -7.31 -1.78 14.56
C ASP A 37 -7.51 -1.01 13.24
N ARG A 38 -6.52 -1.02 12.34
CA ARG A 38 -6.69 -0.61 10.94
C ARG A 38 -7.67 -1.52 10.19
N THR A 39 -7.49 -2.85 10.25
CA THR A 39 -8.40 -3.82 9.61
C THR A 39 -9.81 -3.74 10.18
N ARG A 40 -9.96 -3.44 11.48
CA ARG A 40 -11.26 -3.10 12.08
C ARG A 40 -11.86 -1.85 11.43
N SER A 41 -11.11 -0.76 11.37
CA SER A 41 -11.55 0.52 10.79
C SER A 41 -11.97 0.38 9.32
N GLU A 42 -11.26 -0.44 8.53
CA GLU A 42 -11.59 -0.70 7.12
C GLU A 42 -12.87 -1.53 7.00
N ARG A 43 -13.08 -2.54 7.85
CA ARG A 43 -14.34 -3.32 7.92
C ARG A 43 -15.55 -2.44 8.28
N ASP A 44 -15.38 -1.53 9.23
CA ASP A 44 -16.48 -0.71 9.74
C ASP A 44 -16.87 0.41 8.74
N ARG A 45 -15.92 0.91 7.94
CA ARG A 45 -16.22 1.76 6.76
C ARG A 45 -17.05 1.00 5.72
N LEU A 46 -16.61 -0.20 5.32
CA LEU A 46 -17.32 -1.02 4.32
C LEU A 46 -18.77 -1.34 4.72
N ARG A 47 -19.05 -1.42 6.02
CA ARG A 47 -20.43 -1.51 6.54
C ARG A 47 -21.21 -0.23 6.28
N THR A 48 -20.69 0.93 6.72
CA THR A 48 -21.34 2.23 6.48
C THR A 48 -21.57 2.51 4.99
N ASP A 49 -20.63 2.15 4.13
CA ASP A 49 -20.78 2.27 2.67
C ASP A 49 -21.88 1.32 2.13
N SER A 50 -21.98 0.09 2.65
CA SER A 50 -23.04 -0.87 2.31
C SER A 50 -24.42 -0.40 2.80
N ASP A 51 -24.52 0.12 4.02
CA ASP A 51 -25.75 0.66 4.59
C ASP A 51 -26.23 1.88 3.79
N ARG A 52 -25.29 2.76 3.41
CA ARG A 52 -25.55 3.91 2.54
C ARG A 52 -26.05 3.49 1.16
N LEU A 53 -25.36 2.57 0.49
CA LEU A 53 -25.76 2.05 -0.82
C LEU A 53 -27.16 1.40 -0.78
N THR A 54 -27.48 0.72 0.32
CA THR A 54 -28.81 0.15 0.55
C THR A 54 -29.88 1.24 0.66
N GLY A 55 -29.60 2.35 1.36
CA GLY A 55 -30.49 3.51 1.45
C GLY A 55 -30.65 4.26 0.12
N GLU A 56 -29.57 4.41 -0.67
CA GLU A 56 -29.62 5.01 -2.01
C GLU A 56 -30.43 4.14 -2.99
N LEU A 57 -30.35 2.80 -2.86
CA LEU A 57 -31.14 1.85 -3.65
C LEU A 57 -32.64 1.88 -3.30
N ASP A 58 -32.99 1.92 -2.01
CA ASP A 58 -34.36 2.08 -1.52
C ASP A 58 -34.97 3.41 -1.99
N ALA A 59 -34.22 4.51 -1.91
CA ALA A 59 -34.65 5.81 -2.42
C ALA A 59 -34.90 5.77 -3.95
N CYS A 60 -34.04 5.08 -4.71
CA CYS A 60 -34.23 4.87 -6.15
C CYS A 60 -35.46 4.00 -6.47
N GLY A 61 -35.73 2.96 -5.66
CA GLY A 61 -36.95 2.17 -5.76
C GLY A 61 -38.22 2.99 -5.52
N LYS A 62 -38.19 3.90 -4.54
CA LYS A 62 -39.31 4.81 -4.23
C LYS A 62 -39.57 5.85 -5.31
N THR A 63 -38.53 6.49 -5.86
CA THR A 63 -38.71 7.44 -6.97
C THR A 63 -39.19 6.75 -8.24
N ARG A 64 -38.71 5.53 -8.53
CA ARG A 64 -39.25 4.69 -9.60
C ARG A 64 -40.74 4.39 -9.39
N ALA A 65 -41.16 4.01 -8.19
CA ALA A 65 -42.56 3.72 -7.89
C ALA A 65 -43.48 4.95 -8.05
N ASP A 66 -43.03 6.15 -7.67
CA ASP A 66 -43.78 7.40 -7.92
C ASP A 66 -43.91 7.69 -9.43
N LEU A 67 -42.84 7.51 -10.21
CA LEU A 67 -42.88 7.69 -11.67
C LEU A 67 -43.80 6.66 -12.35
N GLU A 68 -43.75 5.39 -11.96
CA GLU A 68 -44.67 4.36 -12.47
C GLU A 68 -46.12 4.61 -12.05
N ARG A 69 -46.35 5.22 -10.88
CA ARG A 69 -47.68 5.67 -10.44
C ARG A 69 -48.18 6.85 -11.29
N ARG A 70 -47.39 7.92 -11.42
CA ARG A 70 -47.71 9.11 -12.24
C ARG A 70 -48.01 8.73 -13.69
N LEU A 71 -47.22 7.84 -14.27
CA LEU A 71 -47.41 7.37 -15.65
C LEU A 71 -48.72 6.57 -15.79
N ARG A 72 -49.07 5.75 -14.80
CA ARG A 72 -50.36 5.04 -14.75
C ARG A 72 -51.54 6.00 -14.61
N GLU A 73 -51.45 6.97 -13.70
CA GLU A 73 -52.49 8.00 -13.50
C GLU A 73 -52.68 8.86 -14.76
N ALA A 74 -51.59 9.26 -15.43
CA ALA A 74 -51.65 9.96 -16.71
C ALA A 74 -52.25 9.09 -17.85
N SER A 75 -51.98 7.79 -17.86
CA SER A 75 -52.56 6.85 -18.84
C SER A 75 -54.03 6.49 -18.60
N ALA A 76 -54.52 6.72 -17.37
CA ALA A 76 -55.91 6.45 -16.97
C ALA A 76 -56.82 7.69 -17.09
N ALA A 77 -56.26 8.88 -17.32
CA ALA A 77 -57.03 10.07 -17.61
C ALA A 77 -57.70 9.95 -19.00
N PRO A 78 -59.03 10.19 -19.13
CA PRO A 78 -59.71 10.07 -20.42
C PRO A 78 -59.23 11.14 -21.40
N ALA A 79 -59.06 10.76 -22.67
CA ALA A 79 -58.54 11.63 -23.72
C ALA A 79 -59.59 12.68 -24.17
N ALA A 80 -59.75 13.75 -23.38
CA ALA A 80 -60.71 14.82 -23.61
C ALA A 80 -60.08 16.22 -23.44
N GLY A 81 -59.67 16.83 -24.56
CA GLY A 81 -59.35 18.26 -24.65
C GLY A 81 -57.89 18.65 -24.36
N SER A 82 -57.36 19.54 -25.19
CA SER A 82 -56.06 20.19 -24.98
C SER A 82 -56.18 21.42 -24.09
N SER A 83 -55.22 21.66 -23.20
CA SER A 83 -54.91 23.00 -22.70
C SER A 83 -53.47 23.12 -22.20
N ALA A 84 -52.77 24.18 -22.59
CA ALA A 84 -51.37 24.39 -22.26
C ALA A 84 -51.20 25.11 -20.90
N ALA A 85 -51.05 24.34 -19.82
CA ALA A 85 -50.87 24.86 -18.46
C ALA A 85 -49.39 25.18 -18.12
N LYS A 86 -48.94 26.34 -18.61
CA LYS A 86 -47.84 27.20 -18.11
C LYS A 86 -46.95 26.66 -16.97
N PRO A 87 -45.62 26.44 -17.17
CA PRO A 87 -44.72 26.02 -16.09
C PRO A 87 -44.52 27.13 -15.06
N ALA A 88 -44.99 26.90 -13.83
CA ALA A 88 -44.77 27.80 -12.70
C ALA A 88 -43.39 27.55 -12.08
N SER A 89 -42.41 28.38 -12.43
CA SER A 89 -41.10 28.37 -11.76
C SER A 89 -41.23 28.84 -10.31
N GLN A 90 -40.92 27.95 -9.36
CA GLN A 90 -40.62 28.31 -7.98
C GLN A 90 -39.42 27.50 -7.48
N ALA A 91 -38.22 28.09 -7.62
CA ALA A 91 -37.07 27.66 -6.83
C ALA A 91 -37.08 28.43 -5.49
N PRO A 92 -37.00 27.74 -4.33
CA PRO A 92 -36.83 28.42 -3.06
C PRO A 92 -35.39 28.97 -2.98
N ALA A 93 -35.23 30.26 -3.29
CA ALA A 93 -33.99 30.98 -3.04
C ALA A 93 -33.72 31.07 -1.52
N ALA A 94 -32.45 31.17 -1.15
CA ALA A 94 -32.02 31.22 0.24
C ALA A 94 -32.29 32.58 0.92
N LEU A 95 -31.88 32.65 2.20
CA LEU A 95 -31.75 33.85 3.05
C LEU A 95 -33.01 34.31 3.80
N MET A 96 -33.13 33.84 5.05
CA MET A 96 -33.27 34.63 6.28
C MET A 96 -32.75 33.73 7.41
N SER A 97 -32.15 34.12 8.53
CA SER A 97 -31.45 35.29 9.06
C SER A 97 -31.08 34.88 10.50
N THR A 98 -30.04 35.46 11.11
CA THR A 98 -29.49 35.00 12.42
C THR A 98 -30.37 35.38 13.62
N PRO A 99 -30.12 34.75 14.77
CA PRO A 99 -29.71 35.58 15.92
C PRO A 99 -28.51 35.04 16.71
N ALA A 100 -27.73 35.99 17.25
CA ALA A 100 -26.88 35.83 18.43
C ALA A 100 -27.51 36.65 19.59
N THR A 101 -27.11 36.65 20.87
CA THR A 101 -25.82 36.33 21.49
C THR A 101 -25.97 36.05 23.01
N ALA A 102 -25.24 35.07 23.56
CA ALA A 102 -24.82 34.95 24.98
C ALA A 102 -23.75 33.82 25.06
N LYS A 103 -22.54 33.89 25.65
CA LYS A 103 -21.91 34.69 26.73
C LYS A 103 -22.47 34.35 28.11
N SER A 104 -21.74 33.76 29.07
CA SER A 104 -20.28 33.57 29.28
C SER A 104 -20.01 32.17 29.97
N ALA A 105 -18.84 31.70 30.46
CA ALA A 105 -17.54 32.31 30.80
C ALA A 105 -16.35 31.28 30.87
N THR A 106 -15.27 31.71 31.55
CA THR A 106 -14.11 31.02 32.22
C THR A 106 -14.16 29.49 32.44
N THR A 107 -13.08 28.70 32.28
CA THR A 107 -11.65 28.90 32.65
C THR A 107 -10.66 28.08 31.78
N LYS A 108 -9.41 28.53 31.60
CA LYS A 108 -8.25 27.69 31.18
C LYS A 108 -6.88 28.32 31.54
N PRO A 109 -5.99 27.61 32.27
CA PRO A 109 -4.59 28.04 32.49
C PRO A 109 -3.62 27.77 31.31
N ALA A 110 -2.40 28.28 31.47
CA ALA A 110 -1.24 28.21 30.55
C ALA A 110 -0.73 26.75 30.29
N THR A 111 0.21 26.42 29.39
CA THR A 111 1.48 27.09 29.04
C THR A 111 2.05 26.78 27.63
N ALA A 112 3.03 27.59 27.22
CA ALA A 112 4.22 27.30 26.39
C ALA A 112 4.13 26.70 24.97
N LYS A 113 4.55 27.50 23.96
CA LYS A 113 5.48 27.07 22.90
C LYS A 113 6.23 28.27 22.27
N PRO A 114 7.56 28.42 22.43
CA PRO A 114 8.35 29.47 21.78
C PRO A 114 9.02 29.04 20.45
N ALA A 115 9.59 30.04 19.78
CA ALA A 115 10.70 30.00 18.82
C ALA A 115 10.50 29.29 17.45
N ALA A 116 10.42 30.13 16.42
CA ALA A 116 10.98 29.86 15.10
C ALA A 116 12.03 30.96 14.76
N ALA A 117 12.74 30.79 13.64
CA ALA A 117 13.67 31.75 13.02
C ALA A 117 15.02 32.05 13.73
N LYS A 118 16.11 31.82 12.99
CA LYS A 118 17.32 32.65 12.99
C LYS A 118 18.07 32.47 11.65
N ALA A 119 18.65 33.53 11.09
CA ALA A 119 19.31 33.47 9.78
C ALA A 119 20.43 34.54 9.59
N VAL A 120 21.53 34.09 8.95
CA VAL A 120 22.59 34.82 8.18
C VAL A 120 23.59 35.80 8.86
N SER A 121 24.80 35.82 8.29
CA SER A 121 25.96 36.75 8.43
C SER A 121 26.89 36.55 9.66
N ALA A 122 28.23 36.73 9.61
CA ALA A 122 29.14 37.20 8.54
C ALA A 122 30.54 36.47 8.52
N LYS A 123 31.54 36.97 7.75
CA LYS A 123 32.82 36.33 7.31
C LYS A 123 33.83 37.46 6.88
N PRO A 124 35.20 37.35 6.73
CA PRO A 124 36.08 36.18 6.45
C PRO A 124 37.48 36.08 7.17
N ALA A 125 38.19 34.93 7.01
CA ALA A 125 39.67 34.80 6.86
C ALA A 125 40.00 33.36 6.33
N ALA A 126 40.48 33.14 5.09
CA ALA A 126 41.87 33.19 4.56
C ALA A 126 42.73 31.94 4.93
N LYS A 127 42.92 30.92 4.06
CA LYS A 127 43.75 30.76 2.81
C LYS A 127 45.20 30.29 3.08
N PRO A 128 45.92 29.62 2.14
CA PRO A 128 45.55 28.91 0.90
C PRO A 128 45.66 27.36 1.12
N VAL A 129 46.07 26.38 0.28
CA VAL A 129 46.47 26.06 -1.14
C VAL A 129 46.16 24.53 -1.33
N ALA A 130 46.20 23.79 -2.47
CA ALA A 130 46.26 23.96 -3.94
C ALA A 130 45.57 22.68 -4.54
N THR A 131 44.85 22.65 -5.67
CA THR A 131 45.27 22.44 -7.09
C THR A 131 46.37 21.36 -7.32
N LYS A 132 46.24 20.42 -8.30
CA LYS A 132 45.70 20.52 -9.68
C LYS A 132 45.14 19.18 -10.25
N THR A 133 44.14 19.27 -11.16
CA THR A 133 44.01 18.61 -12.50
C THR A 133 44.03 17.05 -12.59
N SER A 134 43.26 16.32 -13.42
CA SER A 134 42.34 16.61 -14.56
C SER A 134 41.25 15.53 -14.76
N ALA A 135 40.15 15.89 -15.43
CA ALA A 135 39.34 14.98 -16.27
C ALA A 135 39.60 15.34 -17.77
N PRO A 136 39.24 14.51 -18.78
CA PRO A 136 37.83 14.42 -19.21
C PRO A 136 37.35 13.03 -19.70
N ALA A 137 36.08 12.97 -20.11
CA ALA A 137 35.31 11.76 -20.43
C ALA A 137 35.57 11.10 -21.79
N LYS A 138 35.04 9.87 -21.97
CA LYS A 138 34.52 9.39 -23.26
C LYS A 138 33.32 8.43 -23.07
N SER A 139 32.50 8.29 -24.10
CA SER A 139 31.20 7.58 -24.09
C SER A 139 31.04 6.65 -25.31
N ALA A 140 29.93 5.88 -25.34
CA ALA A 140 29.64 4.77 -26.27
C ALA A 140 30.53 3.52 -26.06
N MET A 141 30.16 2.29 -26.43
CA MET A 141 29.23 1.84 -27.48
C MET A 141 28.67 0.43 -27.16
N SER A 142 27.62 -0.03 -27.87
CA SER A 142 26.93 -1.32 -27.63
C SER A 142 27.03 -2.30 -28.81
N LYS A 143 27.33 -3.58 -28.54
CA LYS A 143 26.90 -4.79 -29.30
C LYS A 143 27.27 -6.10 -28.54
N PRO A 144 26.82 -7.30 -28.96
CA PRO A 144 26.46 -8.37 -28.00
C PRO A 144 27.19 -9.71 -28.15
N ALA A 145 26.88 -10.60 -27.19
CA ALA A 145 26.84 -12.07 -27.27
C ALA A 145 28.11 -12.86 -27.60
N THR A 146 28.53 -13.68 -26.63
CA THR A 146 29.27 -14.93 -26.84
C THR A 146 28.73 -16.00 -25.88
N VAL A 147 28.52 -17.21 -26.39
CA VAL A 147 27.95 -18.34 -25.63
C VAL A 147 28.85 -19.56 -25.78
N LYS A 148 29.45 -20.03 -24.68
CA LYS A 148 29.89 -21.44 -24.53
C LYS A 148 29.92 -21.82 -23.05
N PRO A 149 29.46 -23.02 -22.64
CA PRO A 149 29.16 -23.31 -21.22
C PRO A 149 30.31 -23.98 -20.46
N ALA A 150 30.32 -23.82 -19.14
CA ALA A 150 31.09 -24.66 -18.21
C ALA A 150 30.43 -24.74 -16.83
N THR A 151 30.29 -25.98 -16.33
CA THR A 151 30.19 -26.41 -14.91
C THR A 151 29.22 -25.69 -13.94
N ALA A 152 28.34 -26.48 -13.31
CA ALA A 152 27.39 -26.00 -12.30
C ALA A 152 28.03 -25.73 -10.92
N LYS A 153 27.66 -24.59 -10.34
CA LYS A 153 27.63 -24.35 -8.88
C LYS A 153 26.44 -23.39 -8.62
N PRO A 154 25.71 -23.48 -7.48
CA PRO A 154 24.51 -22.68 -7.30
C PRO A 154 24.79 -21.18 -7.39
N ALA A 155 24.24 -20.53 -8.40
CA ALA A 155 24.25 -19.08 -8.54
C ALA A 155 23.19 -18.51 -7.59
N THR A 156 23.57 -18.31 -6.32
CA THR A 156 22.81 -17.44 -5.41
C THR A 156 22.81 -16.04 -6.01
N ALA A 157 21.70 -15.70 -6.69
CA ALA A 157 21.51 -14.41 -7.31
C ALA A 157 21.77 -13.32 -6.26
N LYS A 158 22.79 -12.49 -6.52
CA LYS A 158 23.27 -11.43 -5.62
C LYS A 158 22.05 -10.69 -5.05
N PRO A 159 21.88 -10.62 -3.71
CA PRO A 159 20.72 -9.97 -3.13
C PRO A 159 20.69 -8.52 -3.62
N ALA A 160 19.61 -8.16 -4.33
CA ALA A 160 19.40 -6.80 -4.77
C ALA A 160 19.36 -5.92 -3.53
N SER A 161 20.32 -5.00 -3.39
CA SER A 161 20.45 -4.11 -2.23
C SER A 161 19.40 -2.99 -2.33
N GLY A 162 18.13 -3.38 -2.27
CA GLY A 162 16.96 -2.54 -2.32
C GLY A 162 15.92 -3.01 -1.30
N LYS A 163 14.82 -2.27 -1.19
CA LYS A 163 13.70 -2.64 -0.33
C LYS A 163 13.03 -3.91 -0.88
N PRO A 164 12.65 -4.91 -0.04
CA PRO A 164 11.95 -6.09 -0.52
C PRO A 164 10.61 -5.71 -1.16
N ASP A 165 10.28 -6.39 -2.25
CA ASP A 165 9.04 -6.20 -2.99
C ASP A 165 7.83 -6.77 -2.24
N ASN A 166 6.64 -6.26 -2.57
CA ASN A 166 5.37 -6.80 -2.12
C ASN A 166 4.94 -7.93 -3.08
N LEU A 167 5.23 -9.18 -2.74
CA LEU A 167 4.98 -10.32 -3.62
C LEU A 167 3.47 -10.62 -3.77
N ARG A 168 2.63 -10.13 -2.85
CA ARG A 168 1.15 -10.23 -2.93
C ARG A 168 0.54 -9.48 -4.10
N ARG A 169 1.35 -8.72 -4.85
CA ARG A 169 0.96 -8.12 -6.14
C ARG A 169 0.77 -9.14 -7.26
N LEU A 170 1.34 -10.34 -7.16
CA LEU A 170 1.07 -11.44 -8.09
C LEU A 170 -0.24 -12.15 -7.74
N ILE A 171 -1.02 -12.52 -8.76
CA ILE A 171 -2.25 -13.31 -8.59
C ILE A 171 -1.92 -14.65 -7.89
N GLY A 172 -2.65 -14.98 -6.83
CA GLY A 172 -2.49 -16.25 -6.10
C GLY A 172 -1.37 -16.28 -5.05
N ILE A 173 -0.63 -15.17 -4.84
CA ILE A 173 0.28 -15.00 -3.69
C ILE A 173 -0.47 -14.32 -2.53
N GLY A 174 -1.17 -15.12 -1.73
CA GLY A 174 -1.71 -14.68 -0.44
C GLY A 174 -0.62 -14.44 0.62
N PRO A 175 -0.96 -13.93 1.82
CA PRO A 175 0.01 -13.60 2.87
C PRO A 175 0.80 -14.82 3.37
N VAL A 176 0.20 -16.02 3.41
CA VAL A 176 0.88 -17.27 3.75
C VAL A 176 1.97 -17.61 2.71
N ASN A 177 1.62 -17.51 1.43
CA ASN A 177 2.52 -17.82 0.32
C ASN A 177 3.67 -16.81 0.26
N GLU A 178 3.39 -15.52 0.47
CA GLU A 178 4.43 -14.50 0.59
C GLU A 178 5.39 -14.79 1.76
N LYS A 179 4.86 -15.18 2.92
CA LYS A 179 5.70 -15.52 4.10
C LYS A 179 6.62 -16.72 3.81
N LEU A 180 6.12 -17.74 3.12
CA LEU A 180 6.91 -18.92 2.73
C LEU A 180 7.97 -18.57 1.68
N LEU A 181 7.64 -17.75 0.67
CA LEU A 181 8.62 -17.25 -0.32
C LEU A 181 9.74 -16.44 0.36
N LYS A 182 9.38 -15.53 1.28
CA LYS A 182 10.36 -14.74 2.05
C LYS A 182 11.22 -15.61 2.96
N ALA A 183 10.67 -16.69 3.53
CA ALA A 183 11.44 -17.69 4.28
C ALA A 183 12.41 -18.50 3.38
N GLN A 184 12.09 -18.71 2.10
CA GLN A 184 12.99 -19.27 1.09
C GLN A 184 13.97 -18.24 0.48
N GLY A 185 14.08 -17.04 1.06
CA GLY A 185 14.97 -15.97 0.57
C GLY A 185 14.48 -15.25 -0.69
N VAL A 186 13.25 -15.52 -1.14
CA VAL A 186 12.63 -14.84 -2.29
C VAL A 186 11.91 -13.60 -1.79
N THR A 187 12.46 -12.44 -2.14
CA THR A 187 12.05 -11.12 -1.63
C THR A 187 11.88 -10.08 -2.73
N SER A 188 12.13 -10.41 -4.00
CA SER A 188 11.95 -9.51 -5.14
C SER A 188 11.30 -10.17 -6.37
N PHE A 189 10.52 -9.39 -7.12
CA PHE A 189 9.99 -9.79 -8.42
C PHE A 189 11.10 -10.21 -9.38
N ALA A 190 12.28 -9.56 -9.33
CA ALA A 190 13.41 -9.89 -10.20
C ALA A 190 13.92 -11.33 -9.99
N GLN A 191 13.82 -11.88 -8.77
CA GLN A 191 14.19 -13.27 -8.49
C GLN A 191 13.16 -14.23 -9.12
N ILE A 192 11.86 -13.97 -8.93
CA ILE A 192 10.77 -14.78 -9.51
C ILE A 192 10.82 -14.75 -11.04
N ALA A 193 11.10 -13.59 -11.64
CA ALA A 193 11.28 -13.40 -13.07
C ALA A 193 12.46 -14.21 -13.66
N SER A 194 13.42 -14.60 -12.81
CA SER A 194 14.64 -15.35 -13.17
C SER A 194 14.61 -16.85 -12.85
N TRP A 195 13.51 -17.36 -12.27
CA TRP A 195 13.38 -18.76 -11.90
C TRP A 195 13.52 -19.73 -13.09
N THR A 196 14.34 -20.77 -12.89
CA THR A 196 14.43 -21.93 -13.78
C THR A 196 13.36 -22.98 -13.44
N ALA A 197 13.18 -24.00 -14.29
CA ALA A 197 12.29 -25.13 -13.98
C ALA A 197 12.65 -25.85 -12.65
N ALA A 198 13.94 -25.85 -12.27
CA ALA A 198 14.39 -26.40 -10.98
C ALA A 198 14.08 -25.48 -9.79
N ASP A 199 13.94 -24.16 -10.01
CA ASP A 199 13.47 -23.24 -8.98
C ASP A 199 11.95 -23.35 -8.79
N ILE A 200 11.20 -23.39 -9.89
CA ILE A 200 9.75 -23.63 -9.89
C ILE A 200 9.44 -24.87 -9.07
N LYS A 201 10.00 -26.03 -9.45
CA LYS A 201 9.72 -27.28 -8.77
C LYS A 201 10.06 -27.22 -7.27
N ARG A 202 11.23 -26.69 -6.90
CA ARG A 202 11.62 -26.57 -5.49
C ARG A 202 10.61 -25.75 -4.67
N ILE A 203 10.07 -24.67 -5.23
CA ILE A 203 9.12 -23.81 -4.54
C ILE A 203 7.71 -24.44 -4.50
N GLU A 204 7.32 -25.17 -5.53
CA GLU A 204 6.08 -25.97 -5.59
C GLU A 204 6.13 -27.14 -4.59
N ASP A 205 7.23 -27.90 -4.53
CA ASP A 205 7.51 -28.94 -3.53
C ASP A 205 7.42 -28.37 -2.10
N VAL A 206 8.13 -27.26 -1.81
CA VAL A 206 8.20 -26.63 -0.48
C VAL A 206 6.85 -26.08 0.01
N MET A 207 5.99 -25.63 -0.91
CA MET A 207 4.71 -25.02 -0.57
C MET A 207 3.51 -25.95 -0.82
N ASN A 208 3.79 -27.22 -1.13
CA ASN A 208 2.82 -28.30 -1.33
C ASN A 208 1.70 -27.91 -2.32
N PHE A 209 2.07 -27.31 -3.46
CA PHE A 209 1.16 -27.10 -4.58
C PHE A 209 1.91 -27.31 -5.90
N ASP A 210 1.43 -28.21 -6.75
CA ASP A 210 2.00 -28.43 -8.08
C ASP A 210 1.38 -27.51 -9.13
N GLY A 211 2.19 -27.03 -10.07
CA GLY A 211 1.78 -26.35 -11.30
C GLY A 211 1.11 -24.98 -11.17
N ARG A 212 0.83 -24.45 -9.97
CA ARG A 212 0.20 -23.12 -9.83
C ARG A 212 1.13 -21.99 -10.30
N ILE A 213 2.46 -22.10 -10.17
CA ILE A 213 3.40 -21.08 -10.64
C ILE A 213 3.27 -20.91 -12.17
N ALA A 214 3.05 -22.03 -12.89
CA ALA A 214 2.80 -22.05 -14.32
C ALA A 214 1.36 -21.60 -14.67
N ARG A 215 0.34 -22.18 -14.03
CA ARG A 215 -1.09 -21.87 -14.26
C ARG A 215 -1.40 -20.38 -14.07
N GLU A 216 -0.90 -19.80 -13.00
CA GLU A 216 -1.10 -18.38 -12.67
C GLU A 216 -0.02 -17.49 -13.32
N ARG A 217 0.88 -18.04 -14.17
CA ARG A 217 1.87 -17.32 -14.97
C ARG A 217 2.78 -16.38 -14.14
N TRP A 218 3.17 -16.80 -12.93
CA TRP A 218 3.89 -15.95 -11.96
C TRP A 218 5.17 -15.34 -12.52
N ILE A 219 5.93 -16.08 -13.33
CA ILE A 219 7.18 -15.61 -13.94
C ILE A 219 6.93 -14.45 -14.92
N GLU A 220 5.82 -14.44 -15.63
CA GLU A 220 5.47 -13.39 -16.60
C GLU A 220 4.94 -12.14 -15.90
N GLN A 221 4.09 -12.33 -14.89
CA GLN A 221 3.69 -11.26 -13.96
C GLN A 221 4.92 -10.60 -13.32
N ALA A 222 5.83 -11.40 -12.78
CA ALA A 222 7.06 -10.92 -12.15
C ALA A 222 7.98 -10.16 -13.14
N LYS A 223 8.07 -10.58 -14.40
CA LYS A 223 8.83 -9.85 -15.44
C LYS A 223 8.25 -8.46 -15.72
N LEU A 224 6.92 -8.33 -15.81
CA LEU A 224 6.28 -7.02 -16.00
C LEU A 224 6.47 -6.11 -14.79
N LEU A 225 6.30 -6.64 -13.57
CA LEU A 225 6.47 -5.90 -12.31
C LEU A 225 7.93 -5.48 -12.06
N ALA A 226 8.90 -6.38 -12.27
CA ALA A 226 10.32 -6.08 -12.16
C ALA A 226 10.81 -5.05 -13.19
N ALA A 227 10.15 -4.96 -14.34
CA ALA A 227 10.41 -3.93 -15.35
C ALA A 227 9.65 -2.61 -15.11
N GLY A 228 8.81 -2.51 -14.08
CA GLY A 228 7.95 -1.34 -13.83
C GLY A 228 6.84 -1.13 -14.87
N ASN A 229 6.51 -2.15 -15.67
CA ASN A 229 5.55 -2.07 -16.77
C ASN A 229 4.09 -2.19 -16.31
N GLU A 230 3.72 -1.37 -15.32
CA GLU A 230 2.42 -1.38 -14.62
C GLU A 230 1.21 -1.34 -15.58
N LYS A 231 1.31 -0.61 -16.69
CA LYS A 231 0.23 -0.48 -17.68
C LYS A 231 -0.02 -1.79 -18.45
N GLU A 232 1.03 -2.50 -18.84
CA GLU A 232 0.89 -3.81 -19.49
C GLU A 232 0.55 -4.90 -18.47
N PHE A 233 1.05 -4.80 -17.24
CA PHE A 233 0.65 -5.68 -16.14
C PHE A 233 -0.87 -5.62 -15.89
N ALA A 234 -1.43 -4.43 -15.66
CA ALA A 234 -2.88 -4.26 -15.44
C ALA A 234 -3.74 -4.65 -16.66
N LYS A 235 -3.21 -4.48 -17.88
CA LYS A 235 -3.89 -4.86 -19.13
C LYS A 235 -3.90 -6.37 -19.39
N GLN A 236 -2.82 -7.07 -19.06
CA GLN A 236 -2.69 -8.53 -19.28
C GLN A 236 -3.21 -9.35 -18.08
N PHE A 237 -3.22 -8.76 -16.88
CA PHE A 237 -3.62 -9.38 -15.62
C PHE A 237 -4.61 -8.48 -14.85
N PRO A 238 -5.79 -8.15 -15.41
CA PRO A 238 -6.74 -7.18 -14.81
C PRO A 238 -7.36 -7.63 -13.48
N THR A 239 -7.21 -8.89 -13.10
CA THR A 239 -7.63 -9.45 -11.80
C THR A 239 -6.55 -9.36 -10.70
N ALA A 240 -5.35 -8.87 -11.03
CA ALA A 240 -4.26 -8.72 -10.08
C ALA A 240 -4.61 -7.72 -8.96
N GLY A 241 -4.58 -8.20 -7.71
CA GLY A 241 -5.02 -7.45 -6.53
C GLY A 241 -6.52 -7.56 -6.23
N THR A 242 -7.38 -7.85 -7.23
CA THR A 242 -8.81 -8.11 -7.03
C THR A 242 -9.09 -9.52 -6.52
N SER A 243 -8.30 -10.50 -6.97
CA SER A 243 -8.42 -11.91 -6.57
C SER A 243 -7.93 -12.19 -5.13
N SER A 244 -8.68 -11.72 -4.13
CA SER A 244 -8.67 -12.15 -2.72
C SER A 244 -7.31 -12.59 -2.12
N ASN A 245 -6.24 -11.80 -2.32
CA ASN A 245 -4.92 -12.00 -1.71
C ASN A 245 -4.86 -11.45 -0.26
N SER A 246 -6.00 -11.33 0.45
CA SER A 246 -6.15 -10.74 1.80
C SER A 246 -5.54 -11.61 2.91
#